data_AF-A0A351FZ70-F1
#
_entry.id   AF-A0A351FZ70-F1
#
_cell.length_a   1.000
_cell.length_b   1.000
_cell.length_c   1.000
_cell.angle_alpha   90.00
_cell.angle_beta   90.00
_cell.angle_gamma   90.00
#
_symmetry.space_group_name_H-M   'P 1'
#
loop_
_entity.id
_entity.type
_entity.pdbx_description
1 polymer ?
#
loop_
_entity_poly.entity_id
_entity_poly.type
_entity_poly.pdbx_seq_one_letter_code
_entity_poly.pdbx_strand_id
1 'polypeptide(L)'
;MAEQVLKLGIPAGSLQEATAALFQRAGYKIKFSSRSYYPTIDDAEIQCLLIRAQEMARYIEQGILDAGITGYDWIQETGADVVEVCELVFSKVSRGPVRWVLAAPEDSDIHSVQDLEGKRIATEAVGLTKAYLARHGVNATVEFSWGATEVKP
;
A
#
# COMPACT_ATOMS: atom_id res chain seq x y z
N MET A 1 -31.43 -15.57 -8.98
CA MET A 1 -30.34 -15.41 -7.98
C MET A 1 -29.57 -14.19 -8.41
N ALA A 2 -29.32 -13.23 -7.52
CA ALA A 2 -28.39 -12.16 -7.87
C ALA A 2 -27.04 -12.83 -8.17
N GLU A 3 -26.53 -12.63 -9.37
CA GLU A 3 -25.20 -13.09 -9.76
C GLU A 3 -24.22 -12.49 -8.75
N GLN A 4 -23.49 -13.34 -8.02
CA GLN A 4 -22.54 -12.87 -7.01
C GLN A 4 -21.33 -12.28 -7.74
N VAL A 5 -21.34 -10.97 -7.93
CA VAL A 5 -20.25 -10.24 -8.57
C VAL A 5 -19.16 -9.96 -7.53
N LEU A 6 -17.93 -10.39 -7.82
CA LEU A 6 -16.73 -10.09 -7.03
C LEU A 6 -16.31 -8.63 -7.20
N LYS A 7 -16.29 -7.86 -6.11
CA LYS A 7 -15.77 -6.49 -6.08
C LYS A 7 -14.27 -6.50 -5.85
N LEU A 8 -13.53 -6.28 -6.93
CA LEU A 8 -12.07 -6.32 -6.95
C LEU A 8 -11.46 -4.93 -6.94
N GLY A 9 -10.67 -4.64 -5.91
CA GLY A 9 -9.88 -3.42 -5.81
C GLY A 9 -8.59 -3.47 -6.65
N ILE A 10 -8.44 -2.50 -7.55
CA ILE A 10 -7.25 -2.31 -8.39
C ILE A 10 -6.48 -1.07 -7.88
N PRO A 11 -5.16 -1.17 -7.64
CA PRO A 11 -4.39 -0.06 -7.12
C PRO A 11 -4.29 1.08 -8.15
N ALA A 12 -4.77 2.25 -7.77
CA ALA A 12 -4.67 3.46 -8.58
C ALA A 12 -3.22 3.98 -8.64
N GLY A 13 -2.92 4.75 -9.70
CA GLY A 13 -1.64 5.44 -9.83
C GLY A 13 -0.53 4.58 -10.45
N SER A 14 0.64 4.52 -9.83
CA SER A 14 1.86 3.97 -10.44
C SER A 14 1.79 2.46 -10.73
N LEU A 15 0.97 1.71 -10.00
CA LEU A 15 0.79 0.26 -10.15
C LEU A 15 -0.33 -0.13 -11.12
N GLN A 16 -1.12 0.84 -11.61
CA GLN A 16 -2.31 0.57 -12.41
C GLN A 16 -1.98 -0.23 -13.69
N GLU A 17 -1.06 0.29 -14.51
CA GLU A 17 -0.66 -0.36 -15.77
C GLU A 17 0.04 -1.70 -15.54
N ALA A 18 0.84 -1.81 -14.47
CA ALA A 18 1.50 -3.05 -14.10
C ALA A 18 0.49 -4.12 -13.67
N THR A 19 -0.58 -3.71 -12.99
CA THR A 19 -1.72 -4.58 -12.65
C THR A 19 -2.46 -5.02 -13.91
N ALA A 20 -2.70 -4.11 -14.86
CA ALA A 20 -3.29 -4.44 -16.16
C ALA A 20 -2.52 -5.55 -16.87
N ALA A 21 -1.19 -5.41 -16.94
CA ALA A 21 -0.31 -6.36 -17.59
C ALA A 21 -0.31 -7.73 -16.87
N LEU A 22 -0.41 -7.73 -15.54
CA LEU A 22 -0.56 -8.95 -14.75
C LEU A 22 -1.87 -9.68 -15.09
N PHE A 23 -3.00 -8.97 -15.11
CA PHE A 23 -4.29 -9.55 -15.50
C PHE A 23 -4.29 -10.05 -16.94
N GLN A 24 -3.66 -9.32 -17.86
CA GLN A 24 -3.53 -9.74 -19.25
C GLN A 24 -2.78 -11.07 -19.39
N ARG A 25 -1.72 -11.28 -18.60
CA ARG A 25 -1.00 -12.56 -18.55
C ARG A 25 -1.84 -13.69 -17.94
N ALA A 26 -2.79 -13.36 -17.08
CA ALA A 26 -3.76 -14.30 -16.51
C ALA A 26 -4.97 -14.55 -17.43
N GLY A 27 -5.07 -13.87 -18.58
CA GLY A 27 -6.16 -14.05 -19.55
C GLY A 27 -7.28 -13.02 -19.47
N TYR A 28 -7.16 -12.02 -18.59
CA TYR A 28 -8.17 -10.97 -18.38
C TYR A 28 -7.75 -9.63 -19.00
N LYS A 29 -8.68 -8.92 -19.61
CA LYS A 29 -8.46 -7.59 -20.21
C LYS A 29 -9.13 -6.52 -19.38
N ILE A 30 -8.34 -5.85 -18.54
CA ILE A 30 -8.76 -4.63 -17.84
C ILE A 30 -8.55 -3.41 -18.74
N LYS A 31 -9.56 -2.54 -18.85
CA LYS A 31 -9.45 -1.24 -19.51
C LYS A 31 -9.71 -0.11 -18.53
N PHE A 32 -8.76 0.81 -18.45
CA PHE A 32 -8.87 2.01 -17.65
C PHE A 32 -9.43 3.16 -18.49
N SER A 33 -10.32 3.94 -17.89
CA SER A 33 -10.80 5.20 -18.46
C SER A 33 -10.23 6.36 -17.64
N SER A 34 -9.75 7.40 -18.31
CA SER A 34 -9.08 8.54 -17.67
C SER A 34 -9.95 9.33 -16.68
N ARG A 35 -11.26 9.13 -16.69
CA ARG A 35 -12.24 9.82 -15.83
C ARG A 35 -13.09 8.89 -14.97
N SER A 36 -12.81 7.58 -14.98
CA SER A 36 -13.61 6.59 -14.26
C SER A 36 -12.79 5.94 -13.15
N TYR A 37 -13.40 5.79 -11.98
CA TYR A 37 -12.89 4.92 -10.91
C TYR A 37 -13.31 3.46 -11.09
N TYR A 38 -14.06 3.13 -12.15
CA TYR A 38 -14.52 1.78 -12.46
C TYR A 38 -13.88 1.33 -13.79
N PRO A 39 -12.76 0.61 -13.75
CA PRO A 39 -12.20 -0.07 -14.92
C PRO A 39 -13.18 -1.13 -15.41
N THR A 40 -13.21 -1.37 -16.71
CA THR A 40 -13.95 -2.51 -17.26
C THR A 40 -13.05 -3.73 -17.34
N ILE A 41 -13.62 -4.91 -17.15
CA ILE A 41 -12.97 -6.22 -17.30
C ILE A 41 -13.85 -7.08 -18.22
N ASP A 42 -13.26 -8.02 -18.94
CA ASP A 42 -13.95 -8.95 -19.86
C ASP A 42 -14.48 -10.20 -19.16
N ASP A 43 -14.91 -10.06 -17.90
CA ASP A 43 -15.56 -11.08 -17.09
C ASP A 43 -16.77 -10.46 -16.39
N ALA A 44 -17.95 -11.08 -16.52
CA ALA A 44 -19.19 -10.57 -15.94
C ALA A 44 -19.29 -10.83 -14.42
N GLU A 45 -18.49 -11.77 -13.88
CA GLU A 45 -18.48 -12.12 -12.46
C GLU A 45 -17.56 -11.19 -11.64
N ILE A 46 -16.88 -10.23 -12.28
CA ILE A 46 -15.91 -9.34 -11.62
C ILE A 46 -16.26 -7.86 -11.89
N GLN A 47 -16.31 -7.07 -10.83
CA GLN A 47 -16.40 -5.61 -10.88
C GLN A 47 -15.14 -4.98 -10.31
N CYS A 48 -14.40 -4.23 -11.14
CA CYS A 48 -13.20 -3.53 -10.72
C CYS A 48 -13.51 -2.13 -10.12
N LEU A 49 -12.78 -1.76 -9.07
CA LEU A 49 -12.78 -0.41 -8.50
C LEU A 49 -11.34 0.07 -8.32
N LEU A 50 -11.03 1.26 -8.81
CA LEU A 50 -9.74 1.92 -8.57
C LEU A 50 -9.72 2.53 -7.18
N ILE A 51 -8.86 1.98 -6.32
CA ILE A 51 -8.66 2.41 -4.95
C ILE A 51 -7.18 2.72 -4.72
N ARG A 52 -6.89 3.70 -3.88
CA ARG A 52 -5.51 3.97 -3.46
C ARG A 52 -5.01 2.78 -2.64
N ALA A 53 -3.79 2.32 -2.91
CA ALA A 53 -3.23 1.14 -2.23
C ALA A 53 -3.30 1.26 -0.69
N GLN A 54 -3.10 2.46 -0.16
CA GLN A 54 -3.19 2.80 1.27
C GLN A 54 -4.53 2.44 1.91
N GLU A 55 -5.64 2.51 1.15
CA GLU A 55 -7.00 2.32 1.66
C GLU A 55 -7.53 0.90 1.42
N MET A 56 -6.86 0.14 0.54
CA MET A 56 -7.34 -1.14 0.01
C MET A 56 -7.68 -2.15 1.12
N ALA A 57 -6.75 -2.38 2.04
CA ALA A 57 -6.90 -3.38 3.09
C ALA A 57 -8.08 -3.06 4.02
N ARG A 58 -8.27 -1.77 4.35
CA ARG A 58 -9.38 -1.31 5.20
C ARG A 58 -10.73 -1.49 4.52
N TYR A 59 -10.82 -1.26 3.20
CA TYR A 59 -12.08 -1.46 2.47
C TYR A 59 -12.43 -2.93 2.29
N ILE A 60 -11.43 -3.83 2.26
CA ILE A 60 -11.67 -5.28 2.29
C ILE A 60 -12.18 -5.70 3.68
N GLU A 61 -11.50 -5.29 4.76
CA GLU A 61 -11.93 -5.56 6.14
C GLU A 61 -13.36 -5.07 6.42
N GLN A 62 -13.74 -3.92 5.87
CA GLN A 62 -15.09 -3.36 6.02
C GLN A 62 -16.16 -4.04 5.12
N GLY A 63 -15.78 -5.01 4.29
CA GLY A 63 -16.68 -5.67 3.34
C GLY A 63 -17.18 -4.77 2.20
N ILE A 64 -16.50 -3.64 1.95
CA ILE A 64 -16.81 -2.75 0.83
C ILE A 64 -16.27 -3.37 -0.48
N LEU A 65 -15.08 -3.93 -0.41
CA LEU A 65 -14.45 -4.76 -1.43
C LEU A 65 -14.38 -6.21 -0.96
N ASP A 66 -14.44 -7.15 -1.89
CA ASP A 66 -14.31 -8.57 -1.57
C ASP A 66 -12.84 -9.02 -1.63
N ALA A 67 -12.07 -8.44 -2.56
CA ALA A 67 -10.65 -8.68 -2.72
C ALA A 67 -9.96 -7.45 -3.31
N GLY A 68 -8.63 -7.39 -3.27
CA GLY A 68 -7.88 -6.33 -3.90
C GLY A 68 -6.39 -6.57 -3.90
N ILE A 69 -5.69 -5.80 -4.72
CA ILE A 69 -4.22 -5.83 -4.79
C ILE A 69 -3.66 -4.58 -4.13
N THR A 70 -2.83 -4.77 -3.12
CA THR A 70 -2.14 -3.68 -2.42
C THR A 70 -0.72 -4.06 -2.03
N GLY A 71 0.04 -3.08 -1.60
CA GLY A 71 1.35 -3.29 -1.01
C GLY A 71 1.23 -3.94 0.36
N TYR A 72 2.11 -4.90 0.65
CA TYR A 72 2.18 -5.58 1.94
C TYR A 72 2.42 -4.61 3.10
N ASP A 73 3.17 -3.54 2.83
CA ASP A 73 3.39 -2.43 3.74
C ASP A 73 2.07 -1.78 4.20
N TRP A 74 1.08 -1.61 3.32
CA TRP A 74 -0.20 -1.02 3.70
C TRP A 74 -1.07 -1.94 4.57
N ILE A 75 -0.94 -3.26 4.41
CA ILE A 75 -1.58 -4.24 5.31
C ILE A 75 -0.98 -4.09 6.71
N GLN A 76 0.35 -4.06 6.80
CA GLN A 76 1.06 -3.89 8.07
C GLN A 76 0.84 -2.52 8.71
N GLU A 77 0.75 -1.45 7.90
CA GLU A 77 0.48 -0.07 8.35
C GLU A 77 -0.90 0.04 9.00
N THR A 78 -1.90 -0.53 8.36
CA THR A 78 -3.30 -0.41 8.81
C THR A 78 -3.65 -1.43 9.88
N GLY A 79 -2.93 -2.55 9.96
CA GLY A 79 -3.26 -3.66 10.85
C GLY A 79 -4.61 -4.30 10.54
N ALA A 80 -5.08 -4.17 9.30
CA ALA A 80 -6.40 -4.63 8.88
C ALA A 80 -6.49 -6.17 8.95
N ASP A 81 -7.63 -6.68 9.40
CA ASP A 81 -7.93 -8.10 9.45
C ASP A 81 -8.35 -8.60 8.05
N VAL A 82 -7.34 -9.00 7.26
CA VAL A 82 -7.50 -9.50 5.89
C VAL A 82 -6.70 -10.77 5.68
N VAL A 83 -7.14 -11.61 4.74
CA VAL A 83 -6.39 -12.80 4.33
C VAL A 83 -5.41 -12.45 3.22
N GLU A 84 -4.12 -12.68 3.48
CA GLU A 84 -3.07 -12.60 2.46
C GLU A 84 -3.12 -13.84 1.56
N VAL A 85 -3.64 -13.69 0.34
CA VAL A 85 -3.85 -14.82 -0.58
C VAL A 85 -2.55 -15.27 -1.26
N CYS A 86 -1.78 -14.32 -1.80
CA CYS A 86 -0.51 -14.62 -2.45
C CYS A 86 0.37 -13.36 -2.58
N GLU A 87 1.68 -13.59 -2.72
CA GLU A 87 2.63 -12.53 -3.05
C GLU A 87 2.71 -12.36 -4.57
N LEU A 88 2.53 -11.13 -5.04
CA LEU A 88 2.61 -10.78 -6.45
C LEU A 88 3.87 -9.94 -6.69
N VAL A 89 4.89 -10.55 -7.31
CA VAL A 89 6.15 -9.86 -7.64
C VAL A 89 6.00 -9.07 -8.94
N PHE A 90 5.49 -7.85 -8.84
CA PHE A 90 5.39 -6.92 -9.95
C PHE A 90 5.56 -5.47 -9.45
N SER A 91 6.24 -4.64 -10.24
CA SER A 91 6.33 -3.20 -9.97
C SER A 91 6.48 -2.41 -11.26
N LYS A 92 6.37 -1.09 -11.14
CA LYS A 92 6.60 -0.14 -12.23
C LYS A 92 8.08 -0.07 -12.67
N VAL A 93 9.03 -0.29 -11.77
CA VAL A 93 10.45 0.10 -11.97
C VAL A 93 11.41 -1.08 -11.89
N SER A 94 11.22 -2.00 -10.94
CA SER A 94 12.09 -3.17 -10.77
C SER A 94 11.31 -4.41 -10.34
N ARG A 95 11.90 -5.60 -10.51
CA ARG A 95 11.35 -6.83 -9.91
C ARG A 95 11.84 -7.05 -8.48
N GLY A 96 12.64 -6.13 -7.95
CA GLY A 96 13.20 -6.22 -6.61
C GLY A 96 12.24 -5.66 -5.56
N PRO A 97 12.29 -6.18 -4.32
CA PRO A 97 11.50 -5.64 -3.23
C PRO A 97 11.92 -4.21 -2.90
N VAL A 98 10.96 -3.40 -2.48
CA VAL A 98 11.23 -2.10 -1.86
C VAL A 98 11.48 -2.29 -0.36
N ARG A 99 12.30 -1.42 0.21
CA ARG A 99 12.63 -1.44 1.64
C ARG A 99 12.27 -0.11 2.28
N TRP A 100 11.50 -0.19 3.37
CA TRP A 100 11.32 0.94 4.29
C TRP A 100 12.61 1.22 5.04
N VAL A 101 13.02 2.49 5.05
CA VAL A 101 14.23 2.95 5.74
C VAL A 101 13.90 4.16 6.61
N LEU A 102 14.65 4.29 7.70
CA LEU A 102 14.74 5.55 8.43
C LEU A 102 15.83 6.39 7.78
N ALA A 103 15.55 7.65 7.56
CA ALA A 103 16.50 8.61 7.02
C ALA A 103 16.65 9.77 8.01
N ALA A 104 17.86 10.28 8.13
CA ALA A 104 18.21 11.44 8.94
C ALA A 104 19.17 12.33 8.15
N PRO A 105 19.31 13.62 8.49
CA PRO A 105 20.31 14.49 7.87
C PRO A 105 21.72 13.90 7.98
N GLU A 106 22.53 14.06 6.92
CA GLU A 106 23.90 13.51 6.87
C GLU A 106 24.80 14.05 7.99
N ASP A 107 24.54 15.27 8.45
CA ASP A 107 25.27 15.98 9.51
C ASP A 107 24.67 15.77 10.91
N SER A 108 23.69 14.87 11.06
CA SER A 108 23.07 14.57 12.36
C SER A 108 23.86 13.52 13.15
N ASP A 109 23.76 13.58 14.48
CA ASP A 109 24.32 12.56 15.40
C ASP A 109 23.52 11.24 15.42
N ILE A 110 22.60 11.03 14.47
CA ILE A 110 21.73 9.85 14.41
C ILE A 110 22.42 8.79 13.57
N HIS A 111 22.88 7.71 14.22
CA HIS A 111 23.59 6.61 13.55
C HIS A 111 22.90 5.26 13.72
N SER A 112 21.93 5.18 14.61
CA SER A 112 21.18 3.98 14.95
C SER A 112 19.74 4.32 15.31
N VAL A 113 18.89 3.29 15.38
CA VAL A 113 17.50 3.48 15.84
C VAL A 113 17.44 3.96 17.29
N GLN A 114 18.43 3.62 18.12
CA GLN A 114 18.51 4.05 19.53
C GLN A 114 18.66 5.57 19.66
N ASP A 115 19.30 6.22 18.69
CA ASP A 115 19.50 7.68 18.69
C ASP A 115 18.20 8.46 18.42
N LEU A 116 17.12 7.75 18.08
CA LEU A 116 15.77 8.30 17.89
C LEU A 116 14.98 8.46 19.20
N GLU A 117 15.54 8.04 20.34
CA GLU A 117 14.88 8.22 21.65
C GLU A 117 14.55 9.71 21.90
N GLY A 118 13.29 9.98 22.20
CA GLY A 118 12.75 11.31 22.42
C GLY A 118 12.72 12.21 21.17
N LYS A 119 13.12 11.71 19.98
CA LYS A 119 13.11 12.48 18.73
C LYS A 119 11.72 12.51 18.09
N ARG A 120 11.64 13.22 16.97
CA ARG A 120 10.45 13.29 16.11
C ARG A 120 10.72 12.60 14.78
N ILE A 121 9.73 11.89 14.26
CA ILE A 121 9.77 11.23 12.96
C ILE A 121 8.51 11.59 12.18
N ALA A 122 8.67 12.22 11.02
CA ALA A 122 7.58 12.44 10.07
C ALA A 122 7.52 11.29 9.06
N THR A 123 6.33 10.71 8.84
CA THR A 123 6.16 9.57 7.93
C THR A 123 4.72 9.46 7.44
N GLU A 124 4.51 8.90 6.24
CA GLU A 124 3.18 8.47 5.78
C GLU A 124 2.75 7.14 6.41
N ALA A 125 3.72 6.35 6.89
CA ALA A 125 3.56 4.99 7.41
C ALA A 125 3.71 4.97 8.94
N VAL A 126 2.76 5.60 9.64
CA VAL A 126 2.81 5.84 11.08
C VAL A 126 2.73 4.54 11.88
N GLY A 127 1.83 3.63 11.52
CA GLY A 127 1.65 2.33 12.16
C GLY A 127 2.91 1.47 12.05
N LEU A 128 3.47 1.36 10.84
CA LEU A 128 4.73 0.69 10.54
C LEU A 128 5.89 1.25 11.36
N THR A 129 6.05 2.58 11.38
CA THR A 129 7.12 3.23 12.14
C THR A 129 6.97 3.01 13.64
N LYS A 130 5.75 3.13 14.19
CA LYS A 130 5.51 2.85 15.62
C LYS A 130 5.81 1.40 15.98
N ALA A 131 5.38 0.45 15.15
CA ALA A 131 5.66 -0.98 15.36
C ALA A 131 7.16 -1.27 15.29
N TYR A 132 7.88 -0.64 14.37
CA TYR A 132 9.34 -0.75 14.26
C TYR A 132 10.05 -0.23 15.52
N LEU A 133 9.73 1.00 15.97
CA LEU A 133 10.33 1.59 17.16
C LEU A 133 10.04 0.75 18.43
N ALA A 134 8.81 0.27 18.58
CA ALA A 134 8.41 -0.58 19.70
C ALA A 134 9.23 -1.89 19.77
N ARG A 135 9.48 -2.54 18.62
CA ARG A 135 10.34 -3.74 18.53
C ARG A 135 11.79 -3.46 18.93
N HIS A 136 12.24 -2.22 18.80
CA HIS A 136 13.58 -1.77 19.18
C HIS A 136 13.65 -1.12 20.56
N GLY A 137 12.53 -1.01 21.29
CA GLY A 137 12.48 -0.41 22.62
C GLY A 137 12.73 1.10 22.63
N VAL A 138 12.39 1.80 21.55
CA VAL A 138 12.62 3.25 21.38
C VAL A 138 11.31 4.01 21.43
N ASN A 139 11.27 5.11 22.18
CA ASN A 139 10.13 6.03 22.25
C ASN A 139 10.43 7.30 21.46
N ALA A 140 9.73 7.51 20.35
CA ALA A 140 9.82 8.72 19.56
C ALA A 140 8.42 9.26 19.23
N THR A 141 8.32 10.56 18.97
CA THR A 141 7.09 11.19 18.49
C THR A 141 6.95 10.94 16.99
N VAL A 142 6.01 10.06 16.61
CA VAL A 142 5.72 9.76 15.20
C VAL A 142 4.53 10.59 14.73
N GLU A 143 4.74 11.43 13.73
CA GLU A 143 3.71 12.30 13.13
C GLU A 143 3.44 11.93 11.68
N PHE A 144 2.19 12.13 11.26
CA PHE A 144 1.77 11.85 9.89
C PHE A 144 2.25 12.96 8.93
N SER A 145 2.90 12.55 7.84
CA SER A 145 3.28 13.41 6.72
C SER A 145 2.30 13.26 5.56
N TRP A 146 1.99 14.35 4.86
CA TRP A 146 1.16 14.34 3.64
C TRP A 146 1.99 14.27 2.34
N GLY A 147 3.21 13.73 2.44
CA GLY A 147 4.20 13.73 1.37
C GLY A 147 5.29 14.80 1.55
N ALA A 148 6.24 14.83 0.60
CA ALA A 148 7.50 15.56 0.71
C ALA A 148 8.19 15.27 2.06
N THR A 149 8.17 14.00 2.46
CA THR A 149 8.69 13.54 3.76
C THR A 149 10.20 13.76 3.84
N GLU A 150 10.90 13.79 2.71
CA GLU A 150 12.36 13.96 2.64
C GLU A 150 12.84 15.34 3.12
N VAL A 151 11.95 16.33 3.19
CA VAL A 151 12.29 17.71 3.59
C VAL A 151 11.68 18.09 4.94
N LYS A 152 11.03 17.15 5.63
CA LYS A 152 10.44 17.42 6.95
C LYS A 152 11.54 17.50 8.01
N PRO A 153 11.41 18.44 8.97
CA PRO A 153 12.38 18.65 10.04
C PRO A 153 12.39 17.54 11.09
#